data_AF-A0A6B3QT56-F1
#
_entry.id   AF-A0A6B3QT56-F1
#
_cell.length_a   1.000
_cell.length_b   1.000
_cell.length_c   1.000
_cell.angle_alpha   90.00
_cell.angle_beta   90.00
_cell.angle_gamma   90.00
#
_symmetry.space_group_name_H-M   'P 1'
#
loop_
_entity.id
_entity.type
_entity.pdbx_description
1 polymer ?
#
loop_
_entity_poly.entity_id
_entity_poly.type
_entity_poly.pdbx_seq_one_letter_code
_entity_poly.pdbx_strand_id
1 'polypeptide(L)'
;MSAETLAAQAATLTSLAGLAIGRPGLPAAYFTLSQYAPRSVSVQLRDPSAVEAWREALGVAPDRVIADRIGVRPSLEFRATACGIDFHVYAAYTPATVPAGGAA
;
A
#
# COMPACT_ATOMS: atom_id res chain seq x y z
N MET A 1 -16.82 22.33 -15.77
CA MET A 1 -15.86 21.31 -15.31
C MET A 1 -14.72 22.05 -14.64
N SER A 2 -14.59 21.97 -13.32
CA SER A 2 -13.49 22.63 -12.61
C SER A 2 -12.19 21.89 -12.94
N ALA A 3 -11.14 22.62 -13.31
CA ALA A 3 -9.84 22.04 -13.58
C ALA A 3 -9.37 21.24 -12.35
N GLU A 4 -8.97 19.98 -12.57
CA GLU A 4 -8.31 19.17 -11.54
C GLU A 4 -6.97 19.85 -11.21
N THR A 5 -6.89 20.49 -10.05
CA THR A 5 -5.70 21.23 -9.62
C THR A 5 -4.84 20.37 -8.70
N LEU A 6 -3.53 20.63 -8.68
CA LEU A 6 -2.63 20.05 -7.68
C LEU A 6 -3.11 20.32 -6.24
N ALA A 7 -3.76 21.47 -6.00
CA ALA A 7 -4.35 21.81 -4.71
C ALA A 7 -5.43 20.81 -4.25
N ALA A 8 -6.13 20.14 -5.17
CA ALA A 8 -7.08 19.08 -4.81
C ALA A 8 -6.38 17.88 -4.16
N GLN A 9 -5.11 17.62 -4.50
CA GLN A 9 -4.30 16.52 -3.95
C GLN A 9 -3.53 16.91 -2.68
N ALA A 10 -3.64 18.16 -2.23
CA ALA A 10 -2.86 18.68 -1.09
C ALA A 10 -3.05 17.83 0.17
N ALA A 11 -4.27 17.41 0.50
CA ALA A 11 -4.54 16.57 1.67
C ALA A 11 -3.77 15.24 1.64
N THR A 12 -3.71 14.59 0.47
CA THR A 12 -2.97 13.34 0.27
C THR A 12 -1.47 13.57 0.42
N LEU A 13 -0.93 14.61 -0.21
CA LEU A 13 0.50 14.95 -0.10
C LEU A 13 0.89 15.31 1.35
N THR A 14 0.06 16.08 2.04
CA THR A 14 0.27 16.41 3.46
C THR A 14 0.21 15.15 4.34
N SER A 15 -0.72 14.23 4.08
CA SER A 15 -0.80 12.96 4.81
C SER A 15 0.46 12.11 4.61
N LEU A 16 0.96 12.00 3.38
CA LEU A 16 2.21 11.28 3.08
C LEU A 16 3.43 11.92 3.75
N ALA A 17 3.53 13.24 3.73
CA ALA A 17 4.59 13.96 4.44
C ALA A 17 4.51 13.73 5.96
N GLY A 18 3.30 13.75 6.52
CA GLY A 18 3.06 13.45 7.93
C GLY A 18 3.48 12.03 8.31
N LEU A 19 3.22 11.03 7.46
CA LEU A 19 3.69 9.66 7.65
C LEU A 19 5.22 9.57 7.63
N ALA A 20 5.87 10.22 6.66
CA ALA A 20 7.33 10.21 6.55
C ALA A 20 8.01 10.85 7.77
N ILE A 21 7.46 11.96 8.29
CA ILE A 21 7.99 12.65 9.48
C ILE A 21 7.67 11.86 10.75
N GLY A 22 6.43 11.42 10.92
CA GLY A 22 5.98 10.73 12.13
C GLY A 22 6.48 9.30 12.27
N ARG A 23 6.91 8.67 11.16
CA ARG A 23 7.41 7.29 11.12
C ARG A 23 8.65 7.17 10.23
N PRO A 24 9.82 7.64 10.71
CA PRO A 24 11.05 7.62 9.92
C PRO A 24 11.54 6.21 9.57
N GLY A 25 11.08 5.18 10.30
CA GLY A 25 11.38 3.77 10.00
C GLY A 25 10.40 3.11 9.01
N LEU A 26 9.38 3.84 8.52
CA LEU A 26 8.41 3.29 7.57
C LEU A 26 9.12 2.99 6.24
N PRO A 27 9.01 1.76 5.68
CA PRO A 27 9.66 1.43 4.43
C PRO A 27 9.25 2.34 3.28
N ALA A 28 10.23 2.74 2.47
CA ALA A 28 9.98 3.55 1.28
C ALA A 28 9.04 2.84 0.31
N ALA A 29 8.23 3.62 -0.40
CA ALA A 29 7.22 3.12 -1.31
C ALA A 29 7.18 3.91 -2.62
N TYR A 30 6.65 3.28 -3.66
CA TYR A 30 6.23 3.95 -4.88
C TYR A 30 4.75 4.37 -4.73
N PHE A 31 4.48 5.67 -4.91
CA PHE A 31 3.15 6.23 -4.73
C PHE A 31 2.52 6.59 -6.07
N THR A 32 1.24 6.27 -6.24
CA THR A 32 0.40 6.78 -7.33
C THR A 32 -0.81 7.49 -6.74
N LEU A 33 -1.06 8.73 -7.19
CA LEU A 33 -2.19 9.52 -6.76
C LEU A 33 -3.20 9.60 -7.90
N SER A 34 -4.49 9.40 -7.59
CA SER A 34 -5.54 9.52 -8.59
C SER A 34 -5.91 10.99 -8.82
N GLN A 35 -6.05 11.39 -10.08
CA GLN A 35 -6.59 12.71 -10.43
C GLN A 35 -8.13 12.74 -10.27
N TYR A 36 -8.80 11.60 -10.49
CA TYR A 36 -10.25 11.45 -10.40
C TYR A 36 -10.75 11.22 -8.95
N ALA A 37 -9.89 10.65 -8.11
CA ALA A 37 -10.13 10.42 -6.70
C ALA A 37 -8.97 11.01 -5.89
N PRO A 38 -8.92 12.35 -5.69
CA PRO A 38 -7.75 13.05 -5.16
C PRO A 38 -7.39 12.67 -3.71
N ARG A 39 -8.31 12.02 -3.01
CA ARG A 39 -8.12 11.44 -1.66
C ARG A 39 -7.76 9.95 -1.67
N SER A 40 -7.40 9.39 -2.83
CA SER A 40 -6.98 8.00 -2.95
C SER A 40 -5.52 7.92 -3.40
N VAL A 41 -4.77 7.04 -2.74
CA VAL A 41 -3.37 6.76 -3.03
C VAL A 41 -3.13 5.26 -3.08
N SER A 42 -2.43 4.82 -4.12
CA SER A 42 -1.87 3.47 -4.16
C SER A 42 -0.42 3.50 -3.72
N VAL A 43 -0.07 2.58 -2.82
CA VAL A 43 1.24 2.45 -2.19
C VAL A 43 1.81 1.10 -2.58
N GLN A 44 2.73 1.11 -3.54
CA GLN A 44 3.43 -0.08 -3.97
C GLN A 44 4.72 -0.25 -3.18
N LEU A 45 4.86 -1.42 -2.56
CA LEU A 45 5.98 -1.79 -1.71
C LEU A 45 6.84 -2.87 -2.36
N ARG A 46 8.07 -2.99 -1.86
CA ARG A 46 9.07 -3.91 -2.42
C ARG A 46 8.74 -5.38 -2.15
N ASP A 47 8.24 -5.69 -0.96
CA ASP A 47 8.06 -7.06 -0.49
C ASP A 47 7.00 -7.15 0.63
N PRO A 48 6.54 -8.36 0.98
CA PRO A 48 5.56 -8.58 2.05
C PRO A 48 5.90 -8.00 3.42
N SER A 49 7.19 -7.95 3.80
CA SER A 49 7.57 -7.43 5.12
C SER A 49 7.30 -5.93 5.23
N ALA A 50 7.46 -5.20 4.12
CA ALA A 50 7.10 -3.80 4.05
C ALA A 50 5.57 -3.59 4.17
N VAL A 51 4.75 -4.51 3.66
CA VAL A 51 3.27 -4.44 3.79
C VAL A 51 2.88 -4.46 5.25
N GLU A 52 3.50 -5.34 6.06
CA GLU A 52 3.23 -5.40 7.51
C GLU A 52 3.63 -4.13 8.24
N ALA A 53 4.80 -3.54 7.92
CA ALA A 53 5.20 -2.26 8.52
C ALA A 53 4.21 -1.13 8.19
N TRP A 54 3.69 -1.10 6.96
CA TRP A 54 2.65 -0.15 6.55
C TRP A 54 1.30 -0.43 7.20
N ARG A 55 0.94 -1.71 7.40
CA ARG A 55 -0.27 -2.11 8.14
C ARG A 55 -0.24 -1.56 9.56
N GLU A 56 0.86 -1.77 10.28
CA GLU A 56 1.03 -1.26 11.65
C GLU A 56 0.99 0.26 11.71
N ALA A 57 1.68 0.91 10.78
CA ALA A 57 1.61 2.35 10.65
C ALA A 57 0.17 2.83 10.43
N LEU A 58 -0.60 2.21 9.54
CA LEU A 58 -1.97 2.66 9.28
C LEU A 58 -2.98 2.17 10.33
N GLY A 59 -2.54 1.46 11.38
CA GLY A 59 -3.40 0.96 12.46
C GLY A 59 -4.37 -0.12 11.98
N VAL A 60 -3.99 -0.88 10.94
CA VAL A 60 -4.83 -1.89 10.31
C VAL A 60 -4.66 -3.22 11.03
N ALA A 61 -5.76 -3.92 11.28
CA ALA A 61 -5.72 -5.25 11.90
C ALA A 61 -5.13 -6.30 10.94
N PRO A 62 -4.38 -7.31 11.42
CA PRO A 62 -3.73 -8.30 10.56
C PRO A 62 -4.67 -9.08 9.63
N ASP A 63 -5.90 -9.33 10.07
CA ASP A 63 -6.95 -10.04 9.31
C ASP A 63 -7.50 -9.25 8.11
N ARG A 64 -7.14 -7.97 7.99
CA ARG A 64 -7.46 -7.12 6.84
C ARG A 64 -6.45 -7.22 5.71
N VAL A 65 -5.31 -7.86 5.94
CA VAL A 65 -4.33 -8.15 4.89
C VAL A 65 -4.77 -9.39 4.16
N ILE A 66 -4.93 -9.27 2.84
CA ILE A 66 -5.38 -10.36 1.98
C ILE A 66 -4.29 -10.72 0.97
N ALA A 67 -4.25 -11.99 0.59
CA ALA A 67 -3.52 -12.44 -0.58
C ALA A 67 -4.39 -12.21 -1.82
N ASP A 68 -3.83 -11.55 -2.83
CA ASP A 68 -4.48 -11.30 -4.12
C ASP A 68 -3.46 -11.49 -5.26
N ARG A 69 -3.76 -10.98 -6.47
CA ARG A 69 -2.88 -11.04 -7.62
C ARG A 69 -2.85 -9.73 -8.39
N ILE A 70 -1.64 -9.29 -8.74
CA ILE A 70 -1.40 -8.23 -9.72
C ILE A 70 -1.11 -8.90 -11.06
N GLY A 71 -2.15 -9.04 -11.87
CA GLY A 71 -2.12 -9.89 -13.06
C GLY A 71 -1.85 -11.35 -12.68
N VAL A 72 -0.76 -11.92 -13.16
CA VAL A 72 -0.37 -13.31 -12.83
C VAL A 72 0.46 -13.42 -11.53
N ARG A 73 0.96 -12.31 -11.00
CA ARG A 73 1.88 -12.30 -9.84
C ARG A 73 1.08 -12.29 -8.55
N PRO A 74 1.39 -13.16 -7.58
CA PRO A 74 0.73 -13.09 -6.28
C PRO A 74 1.17 -11.82 -5.54
N SER A 75 0.26 -11.26 -4.76
CA SER A 75 0.46 -10.05 -3.98
C SER A 75 -0.17 -10.17 -2.60
N LEU A 76 0.36 -9.41 -1.65
CA LEU A 76 -0.31 -9.12 -0.40
C LEU A 76 -0.77 -7.67 -0.43
N GLU A 77 -2.01 -7.43 -0.02
CA GLU A 77 -2.59 -6.10 -0.03
C GLU A 77 -3.55 -5.85 1.12
N PHE A 78 -3.75 -4.57 1.43
CA PHE A 78 -4.83 -4.12 2.30
C PHE A 78 -5.31 -2.74 1.88
N ARG A 79 -6.51 -2.37 2.36
CA ARG A 79 -7.06 -1.01 2.25
C ARG A 79 -7.24 -0.39 3.62
N ALA A 80 -6.99 0.91 3.72
CA ALA A 80 -7.13 1.67 4.95
C ALA A 80 -7.58 3.09 4.66
N THR A 81 -8.32 3.71 5.57
CA THR A 81 -8.59 5.14 5.54
C THR A 81 -7.88 5.79 6.72
N ALA A 82 -6.94 6.69 6.45
CA ALA A 82 -6.19 7.43 7.47
C ALA A 82 -6.15 8.92 7.11
N CYS A 83 -6.43 9.79 8.08
CA CYS A 83 -6.52 11.25 7.85
C CYS A 83 -7.49 11.65 6.71
N GLY A 84 -8.53 10.85 6.46
CA GLY A 84 -9.47 11.05 5.36
C GLY A 84 -8.91 10.73 3.98
N ILE A 85 -7.80 9.99 3.91
CA ILE A 85 -7.17 9.50 2.68
C ILE A 85 -7.33 7.99 2.61
N ASP A 86 -7.77 7.49 1.46
CA ASP A 86 -7.94 6.08 1.17
C ASP A 86 -6.63 5.51 0.58
N PHE A 87 -6.00 4.63 1.35
CA PHE A 87 -4.77 3.92 1.00
C PHE A 87 -5.12 2.54 0.44
N HIS A 88 -4.56 2.22 -0.72
CA HIS A 88 -4.43 0.85 -1.21
C HIS A 88 -2.96 0.46 -1.16
N VAL A 89 -2.58 -0.39 -0.22
CA VAL A 89 -1.18 -0.78 0.00
C VAL A 89 -0.98 -2.20 -0.50
N TYR A 90 0.06 -2.42 -1.28
CA TYR A 90 0.33 -3.75 -1.84
C TYR A 90 1.81 -4.01 -2.12
N ALA A 91 2.20 -5.28 -2.10
CA ALA A 91 3.47 -5.77 -2.64
C ALA A 91 3.24 -7.07 -3.42
N ALA A 92 3.86 -7.19 -4.60
CA ALA A 92 3.98 -8.47 -5.27
C ALA A 92 5.10 -9.30 -4.63
N TYR A 93 4.98 -10.62 -4.65
CA TYR A 93 6.02 -11.51 -4.15
C TYR A 93 6.19 -12.74 -5.05
N THR A 94 7.34 -13.41 -4.92
CA THR A 94 7.56 -14.72 -5.52
C THR A 94 7.32 -15.75 -4.42
N PRO A 95 6.34 -16.68 -4.57
CA PRO A 95 6.14 -17.74 -3.59
C PRO A 95 7.39 -18.59 -3.47
N ALA A 96 7.69 -19.06 -2.27
CA ALA A 96 8.70 -20.08 -2.11
C ALA A 96 8.27 -21.33 -2.89
N THR A 97 9.10 -21.79 -3.81
CA THR A 97 8.87 -23.06 -4.49
C THR A 97 9.13 -24.16 -3.48
N VAL A 98 8.07 -24.82 -2.99
CA VAL A 98 8.23 -26.06 -2.23
C VAL A 98 8.57 -27.14 -3.25
N PRO A 99 9.74 -27.80 -3.19
CA PRO A 99 9.95 -29.00 -3.98
C PRO A 99 8.86 -29.97 -3.54
N ALA A 100 8.02 -30.42 -4.47
CA ALA A 100 7.04 -31.46 -4.20
C ALA A 100 7.82 -32.64 -3.59
N GLY A 101 7.63 -32.87 -2.29
CA GLY A 101 8.33 -33.91 -1.57
C GLY A 101 8.13 -35.22 -2.33
N GLY A 102 9.23 -35.85 -2.70
CA GLY A 102 9.21 -37.19 -3.26
C GLY A 102 8.48 -38.10 -2.28
N ALA A 103 7.34 -38.64 -2.72
CA ALA A 103 6.81 -39.85 -2.14
C ALA A 103 7.83 -40.96 -2.45
N ALA A 104 8.54 -41.41 -1.41
CA ALA A 104 9.30 -42.64 -1.40
C ALA A 104 8.63 -43.58 -0.39
#